data_AF-A0A383WJ63-F1
#
_entry.id   AF-A0A383WJ63-F1
#
_cell.length_a   1.000
_cell.length_b   1.000
_cell.length_c   1.000
_cell.angle_alpha   90.00
_cell.angle_beta   90.00
_cell.angle_gamma   90.00
#
_symmetry.space_group_name_H-M   'P 1'
#
loop_
_entity.id
_entity.type
_entity.pdbx_description
1 polymer ?
#
loop_
_entity_poly.entity_id
_entity_poly.type
_entity_poly.pdbx_seq_one_letter_code
_entity_poly.pdbx_strand_id
1 'polypeptide(L)'
;MSLAVTTAGACSALPADFALTVAEAARRDAEQQPGVLLTRITRHTCQDTQGGTHACLISGLRLRGSSRTALAAARDALVAAGNAGGAAGGLRCSRLPSTCLVFSSSSKPITASGANKQAAGNITAAVPGRPATSPPPSPPPSPSPSLPPSPSPSPGVPRSLLRVSDFKYLGGFALPAAACGQTTAYASGGLALRRVGDAIHFYSTTSTVDSSGSTDGGSRIYEVTMPPELSTVAGEWPTATATGSCSDLYGGRRRIDGAYAVWTHGLRYDAARGRLYWSFGDVYNAAARNDPVLGYTLLGNSSSSSSITAKGPWSVSTAGSNCNAPGCTLHSQKVRGGSLQIPRWFADAYLGGRSLGLGFGGYYSIIGPGSMGPALAAVHEITDDNSVDAASDTAPLRDAVTLLSHAATNGYFERFGWRPRDYWIAPPLDWGRNASSSRGYWAPGDSIEGGAVWIDTGSRHALLFFAQLNQGRVAYEDAGQGNTITAESSQAHWLLYDPMDLVAVANGSRKPWQVAPREVVPVAYPATGPSQDTYSGALRRVSGAAWDPEGATLYLLHLNSREQAGTAEQYHVVHAYRLDG
;
A
#
# COMPACT_ATOMS: atom_id res chain seq x y z
N MET A 1 30.96 19.85 10.39
CA MET A 1 31.86 20.23 9.28
C MET A 1 30.98 20.71 8.14
N SER A 2 31.44 21.61 7.28
CA SER A 2 30.68 22.01 6.08
C SER A 2 31.53 21.65 4.85
N LEU A 3 30.91 20.98 3.88
CA LEU A 3 31.54 20.50 2.65
C LEU A 3 30.92 21.24 1.47
N ALA A 4 31.64 22.17 0.85
CA ALA A 4 31.17 22.81 -0.38
C ALA A 4 31.78 22.09 -1.60
N VAL A 5 30.96 21.79 -2.61
CA VAL A 5 31.39 21.20 -3.87
C VAL A 5 31.20 22.24 -4.97
N THR A 6 32.29 22.72 -5.57
CA THR A 6 32.21 23.62 -6.73
C THR A 6 32.53 22.87 -8.01
N THR A 7 31.70 23.03 -9.03
CA THR A 7 31.87 22.41 -10.35
C THR A 7 32.07 23.50 -11.39
N ALA A 8 32.99 23.35 -12.35
CA ALA A 8 33.03 24.23 -13.50
C ALA A 8 31.97 23.78 -14.54
N GLY A 9 31.06 24.69 -14.92
CA GLY A 9 29.99 24.45 -15.89
C GLY A 9 28.60 24.87 -15.39
N ALA A 10 27.62 24.96 -16.29
CA ALA A 10 26.25 25.35 -15.95
C ALA A 10 25.57 24.27 -15.08
N CYS A 11 24.90 24.69 -14.00
CA CYS A 11 24.14 23.76 -13.13
C CYS A 11 23.09 22.96 -13.91
N SER A 12 22.53 23.52 -14.98
CA SER A 12 21.55 22.88 -15.86
C SER A 12 22.10 21.67 -16.65
N ALA A 13 23.42 21.54 -16.77
CA ALA A 13 24.08 20.41 -17.43
C ALA A 13 24.32 19.23 -16.47
N LEU A 14 24.10 19.41 -15.16
CA LEU A 14 24.24 18.35 -14.18
C LEU A 14 22.89 17.62 -13.98
N PRO A 15 22.89 16.29 -13.80
CA PRO A 15 21.70 15.56 -13.38
C PRO A 15 21.08 16.16 -12.12
N ALA A 16 19.75 16.18 -12.03
CA ALA A 16 19.00 16.80 -10.91
C ALA A 16 19.33 16.19 -9.52
N ASP A 17 19.96 15.02 -9.50
CA ASP A 17 20.39 14.24 -8.35
C ASP A 17 21.92 14.27 -8.11
N PHE A 18 22.71 14.96 -8.94
CA PHE A 18 24.18 14.99 -8.84
C PHE A 18 24.69 15.30 -7.43
N ALA A 19 24.14 16.33 -6.78
CA ALA A 19 24.51 16.73 -5.42
C ALA A 19 24.18 15.64 -4.36
N LEU A 20 23.11 14.88 -4.56
CA LEU A 20 22.72 13.78 -3.68
C LEU A 20 23.67 12.59 -3.86
N THR A 21 24.00 12.25 -5.11
CA THR A 21 24.94 11.18 -5.45
C THR A 21 26.32 11.42 -4.86
N VAL A 22 26.84 12.66 -4.95
CA VAL A 22 28.12 13.04 -4.33
C VAL A 22 28.04 12.98 -2.80
N ALA A 23 26.94 13.45 -2.20
CA ALA A 23 26.76 13.40 -0.75
C ALA A 23 26.66 11.97 -0.20
N GLU A 24 26.02 11.05 -0.95
CA GLU A 24 25.93 9.64 -0.58
C GLU A 24 27.24 8.87 -0.76
N ALA A 25 28.04 9.21 -1.77
CA ALA A 25 29.40 8.68 -1.93
C ALA A 25 30.28 9.10 -0.76
N ALA A 26 30.30 10.40 -0.43
CA ALA A 26 31.04 10.92 0.72
C ALA A 26 30.58 10.31 2.05
N ARG A 27 29.27 10.03 2.20
CA ARG A 27 28.74 9.30 3.37
C ARG A 27 29.33 7.90 3.47
N ARG A 28 29.33 7.13 2.38
CA ARG A 28 29.83 5.75 2.37
C ARG A 28 31.30 5.68 2.76
N ASP A 29 32.12 6.60 2.26
CA ASP A 29 33.55 6.64 2.59
C ASP A 29 33.78 7.07 4.05
N ALA A 30 32.99 8.01 4.58
CA ALA A 30 33.07 8.42 5.97
C ALA A 30 32.63 7.31 6.95
N GLU A 31 31.63 6.51 6.60
CA GLU A 31 31.14 5.39 7.42
C GLU A 31 32.10 4.19 7.46
N GLN A 32 33.07 4.12 6.54
CA GLN A 32 34.14 3.11 6.61
C GLN A 32 35.17 3.42 7.72
N GLN A 33 35.15 4.62 8.30
CA GLN A 33 36.06 5.00 9.38
C GLN A 33 35.49 4.58 10.75
N PRO A 34 36.25 3.83 11.56
CA PRO A 34 35.79 3.39 12.88
C PRO A 34 35.37 4.55 13.78
N GLY A 35 34.15 4.48 14.32
CA GLY A 35 33.64 5.43 15.30
C GLY A 35 33.11 6.74 14.71
N VAL A 36 32.81 6.79 13.41
CA VAL A 36 32.18 7.94 12.73
C VAL A 36 30.72 7.62 12.42
N LEU A 37 29.79 8.48 12.87
CA LEU A 37 28.38 8.41 12.54
C LEU A 37 27.95 9.70 11.84
N LEU A 38 27.42 9.59 10.62
CA LEU A 38 26.82 10.73 9.93
C LEU A 38 25.40 10.96 10.45
N THR A 39 25.12 12.15 10.98
CA THR A 39 23.83 12.41 11.64
C THR A 39 22.86 13.23 10.81
N ARG A 40 23.33 13.98 9.81
CA ARG A 40 22.46 14.78 8.92
C ARG A 40 23.17 15.22 7.64
N ILE A 41 22.45 15.15 6.52
CA ILE A 41 22.74 15.85 5.26
C ILE A 41 21.63 16.89 5.08
N THR A 42 21.99 18.15 4.84
CA THR A 42 21.00 19.21 4.60
C THR A 42 21.17 19.72 3.17
N ARG A 43 20.12 19.62 2.34
CA ARG A 43 20.14 20.12 0.96
C ARG A 43 19.82 21.61 0.96
N HIS A 44 20.60 22.39 0.22
CA HIS A 44 20.23 23.76 -0.15
C HIS A 44 20.19 23.89 -1.68
N THR A 45 19.41 24.86 -2.15
CA THR A 45 19.21 25.19 -3.58
C THR A 45 20.52 25.65 -4.21
N CYS A 46 20.83 25.19 -5.43
CA CYS A 46 21.91 25.79 -6.22
C CYS A 46 21.50 27.21 -6.63
N GLN A 47 22.42 28.16 -6.50
CA GLN A 47 22.25 29.52 -7.00
C GLN A 47 23.32 29.81 -8.04
N ASP A 48 22.91 30.34 -9.18
CA ASP A 48 23.84 30.89 -10.16
C ASP A 48 24.34 32.24 -9.65
N THR A 49 25.66 32.36 -9.45
CA THR A 49 26.28 33.66 -9.15
C THR A 49 26.60 34.39 -10.46
N GLN A 50 26.33 35.70 -10.51
CA GLN A 50 26.71 36.53 -11.66
C GLN A 50 28.24 36.51 -11.84
N GLY A 51 28.72 36.09 -13.01
CA GLY A 51 30.15 35.97 -13.32
C GLY A 51 30.60 34.62 -13.90
N GLY A 52 29.69 33.70 -14.26
CA GLY A 52 30.02 32.47 -14.98
C GLY A 52 30.70 31.37 -14.13
N THR A 53 30.83 31.61 -12.82
CA THR A 53 31.21 30.57 -11.86
C THR A 53 29.94 30.09 -11.17
N HIS A 54 29.64 28.81 -11.25
CA HIS A 54 28.44 28.21 -10.65
C HIS A 54 28.86 27.39 -9.42
N ALA A 55 28.25 27.66 -8.25
CA ALA A 55 28.57 26.95 -7.02
C ALA A 55 27.32 26.26 -6.46
N CYS A 56 27.30 24.93 -6.48
CA CYS A 56 26.29 24.18 -5.72
C CYS A 56 26.76 24.01 -4.27
N LEU A 57 26.22 24.84 -3.38
CA LEU A 57 26.59 24.80 -1.97
C LEU A 57 25.88 23.64 -1.25
N ILE A 58 26.63 22.64 -0.77
CA ILE A 58 26.14 21.64 0.19
C ILE A 58 26.48 22.13 1.61
N SER A 59 25.67 23.02 2.17
CA SER A 59 25.92 23.51 3.54
C SER A 59 25.47 22.48 4.59
N GLY A 60 26.36 21.57 4.93
CA GLY A 60 26.42 20.96 6.28
C GLY A 60 26.47 19.44 6.31
N LEU A 61 27.66 18.91 6.61
CA LEU A 61 27.90 17.51 6.95
C LEU A 61 28.20 17.40 8.46
N ARG A 62 27.24 16.92 9.25
CA ARG A 62 27.44 16.78 10.71
C ARG A 62 27.94 15.38 11.05
N LEU A 63 29.26 15.27 11.17
CA LEU A 63 29.94 14.07 11.66
C LEU A 63 29.91 14.06 13.19
N ARG A 64 29.55 12.92 13.79
CA ARG A 64 29.69 12.66 15.22
C ARG A 64 30.67 11.51 15.39
N GLY A 65 31.75 11.75 16.13
CA GLY A 65 32.80 10.75 16.35
C GLY A 65 32.94 10.39 17.83
N SER A 66 33.44 9.20 18.12
CA SER A 66 33.76 8.75 19.50
C SER A 66 34.96 9.49 20.11
N SER A 67 35.80 10.13 19.28
CA SER A 67 36.94 10.95 19.73
C SER A 67 37.27 12.07 18.73
N ARG A 68 38.04 13.09 19.18
CA ARG A 68 38.57 14.15 18.29
C ARG A 68 39.49 13.59 17.21
N THR A 69 40.25 12.55 17.51
CA THR A 69 41.16 11.88 16.57
C THR A 69 40.39 11.18 15.46
N ALA A 70 39.28 10.50 15.77
CA ALA A 70 38.41 9.89 14.76
C ALA A 70 37.78 10.92 13.82
N LEU A 71 37.36 12.08 14.36
CA LEU A 71 36.85 13.19 13.54
C LEU A 71 37.92 13.83 12.64
N ALA A 72 39.17 13.93 13.13
CA ALA A 72 40.29 14.44 12.34
C ALA A 72 40.67 13.45 11.21
N ALA A 73 40.74 12.16 11.50
CA ALA A 73 41.01 11.13 10.49
C ALA A 73 39.91 11.08 9.41
N ALA A 74 38.64 11.17 9.80
CA ALA A 74 37.52 11.23 8.87
C ALA A 74 37.55 12.47 7.97
N ARG A 75 37.92 13.63 8.54
CA ARG A 75 38.16 14.86 7.78
C ARG A 75 39.28 14.64 6.76
N ASP A 76 40.43 14.14 7.20
CA ASP A 76 41.63 14.05 6.36
C ASP A 76 41.42 13.03 5.23
N ALA A 77 40.66 11.95 5.48
CA ALA A 77 40.22 11.00 4.46
C ALA A 77 39.27 11.63 3.41
N LEU A 78 38.31 12.45 3.83
CA LEU A 78 37.41 13.17 2.91
C LEU A 78 38.18 14.19 2.04
N VAL A 79 39.17 14.88 2.62
CA VAL A 79 40.06 15.79 1.90
C VAL A 79 40.92 15.03 0.88
N ALA A 80 41.51 13.90 1.29
CA ALA A 80 42.34 13.06 0.42
C ALA A 80 41.54 12.46 -0.74
N ALA A 81 40.34 11.94 -0.50
CA ALA A 81 39.44 11.44 -1.54
C ALA A 81 39.06 12.54 -2.54
N GLY A 82 38.86 13.76 -2.04
CA GLY A 82 38.61 14.93 -2.86
C GLY A 82 39.77 15.35 -3.77
N ASN A 83 40.99 15.27 -3.26
CA ASN A 83 42.19 15.70 -3.97
C ASN A 83 42.76 14.63 -4.92
N ALA A 84 42.48 13.35 -4.69
CA ALA A 84 43.09 12.25 -5.44
C ALA A 84 42.58 12.12 -6.88
N GLY A 85 41.50 12.81 -7.27
CA GLY A 85 40.91 12.72 -8.63
C GLY A 85 40.52 11.29 -9.04
N GLY A 86 40.53 10.35 -8.10
CA GLY A 86 40.29 8.93 -8.29
C GLY A 86 38.83 8.57 -8.03
N ALA A 87 38.41 7.44 -8.59
CA ALA A 87 37.05 6.92 -8.49
C ALA A 87 36.69 6.49 -7.07
N ALA A 88 36.39 7.44 -6.19
CA ALA A 88 35.65 7.19 -4.96
C ALA A 88 34.15 7.18 -5.30
N GLY A 89 33.47 6.06 -5.06
CA GLY A 89 32.03 5.92 -5.29
C GLY A 89 31.54 5.79 -6.74
N GLY A 90 32.42 5.52 -7.71
CA GLY A 90 32.02 5.25 -9.11
C GLY A 90 31.91 6.49 -10.01
N LEU A 91 32.29 7.68 -9.55
CA LEU A 91 32.42 8.87 -10.40
C LEU A 91 33.86 9.00 -10.92
N ARG A 92 34.05 8.94 -12.24
CA ARG A 92 35.35 9.24 -12.88
C ARG A 92 35.51 10.77 -13.01
N CYS A 93 36.19 11.39 -12.06
CA CYS A 93 36.47 12.84 -12.04
C CYS A 93 37.31 13.34 -13.23
N SER A 94 37.96 12.43 -13.98
CA SER A 94 38.75 12.74 -15.17
C SER A 94 37.94 13.32 -16.36
N ARG A 95 36.60 13.41 -16.24
CA ARG A 95 35.71 13.99 -17.25
C ARG A 95 35.10 15.34 -16.86
N LEU A 96 35.45 15.88 -15.68
CA LEU A 96 34.93 17.16 -15.21
C LEU A 96 36.06 18.19 -15.20
N PRO A 97 35.89 19.36 -15.84
CA PRO A 97 36.88 20.43 -15.73
C PRO A 97 36.91 20.92 -14.28
N SER A 98 38.03 20.69 -13.59
CA SER A 98 38.42 21.27 -12.29
C SER A 98 37.31 21.38 -11.23
N THR A 99 37.16 20.36 -10.40
CA THR A 99 36.39 20.43 -9.14
C THR A 99 37.33 20.83 -8.01
N CYS A 100 37.00 21.88 -7.25
CA CYS A 100 37.73 22.24 -6.03
C CYS A 100 36.86 21.93 -4.81
N LEU A 101 37.42 21.24 -3.82
CA LEU A 101 36.74 20.99 -2.55
C LEU A 101 37.32 21.93 -1.49
N VAL A 102 36.47 22.77 -0.91
CA VAL A 102 36.87 23.68 0.17
C VAL A 102 36.27 23.21 1.48
N PHE A 103 37.12 23.00 2.49
CA PHE A 103 36.71 22.64 3.84
C PHE A 103 36.93 23.83 4.78
N SER A 104 35.89 24.21 5.54
CA SER A 104 36.02 25.14 6.66
C SER A 104 35.81 24.41 7.98
N SER A 105 36.69 24.66 8.95
CA SER A 105 36.58 24.17 10.33
C SER A 105 35.80 25.12 11.25
N SER A 106 35.35 26.29 10.76
CA SER A 106 34.63 27.26 11.60
C SER A 106 33.14 26.95 11.68
N SER A 107 32.53 27.22 12.83
CA SER A 107 31.09 27.10 13.09
C SER A 107 30.24 28.16 12.35
N LYS A 108 30.84 28.97 11.48
CA LYS A 108 30.16 30.00 10.69
C LYS A 108 29.80 29.47 9.30
N PRO A 109 28.60 29.78 8.76
CA PRO A 109 28.26 29.46 7.38
C PRO A 109 29.28 30.07 6.41
N ILE A 110 29.72 29.30 5.41
CA ILE A 110 30.51 29.83 4.29
C ILE A 110 29.51 30.58 3.39
N THR A 111 29.57 31.91 3.38
CA THR A 111 28.83 32.72 2.40
C THR A 111 29.69 32.94 1.15
N ALA A 112 29.07 32.87 -0.03
CA ALA A 112 29.74 33.00 -1.32
C ALA A 112 30.30 34.40 -1.64
N SER A 113 30.18 35.38 -0.74
CA SER A 113 30.48 36.80 -1.01
C SER A 113 31.92 37.22 -0.69
N GLY A 114 32.90 36.33 -0.83
CA GLY A 114 34.32 36.62 -0.57
C GLY A 114 35.05 37.42 -1.66
N ALA A 115 34.33 37.95 -2.66
CA ALA A 115 34.89 38.79 -3.72
C ALA A 115 33.97 39.99 -4.04
N ASN A 116 34.29 41.11 -3.40
CA ASN A 116 33.97 42.52 -3.72
C ASN A 116 32.53 43.12 -3.65
N LYS A 117 32.51 44.23 -2.88
CA LYS A 117 31.76 45.51 -2.92
C LYS A 117 30.27 45.62 -2.51
N GLN A 118 30.07 46.62 -1.64
CA GLN A 118 28.88 47.17 -0.96
C GLN A 118 27.71 47.57 -1.89
N ALA A 119 26.46 47.44 -1.39
CA ALA A 119 25.49 48.53 -1.16
C ALA A 119 24.13 47.99 -0.68
N ALA A 120 23.40 48.81 0.08
CA ALA A 120 22.21 48.50 0.89
C ALA A 120 20.86 48.66 0.14
N GLY A 121 19.78 48.09 0.70
CA GLY A 121 18.39 48.47 0.38
C GLY A 121 17.31 47.59 1.04
N ASN A 122 16.47 48.20 1.90
CA ASN A 122 15.27 47.61 2.53
C ASN A 122 14.03 47.78 1.64
N ILE A 123 13.08 46.83 1.65
CA ILE A 123 11.69 47.05 1.17
C ILE A 123 10.67 46.41 2.13
N THR A 124 9.66 47.22 2.46
CA THR A 124 8.54 47.02 3.38
C THR A 124 7.32 46.38 2.71
N ALA A 125 6.53 45.60 3.46
CA ALA A 125 5.28 44.97 3.03
C ALA A 125 4.05 45.87 3.23
N ALA A 126 3.01 45.69 2.40
CA ALA A 126 1.66 46.17 2.65
C ALA A 126 0.61 45.17 2.12
N VAL A 127 -0.43 44.92 2.92
CA VAL A 127 -1.64 44.14 2.63
C VAL A 127 -2.84 45.05 2.95
N PRO A 128 -3.91 45.03 2.14
CA PRO A 128 -5.27 44.77 2.67
C PRO A 128 -6.07 43.87 1.68
N GLY A 129 -7.01 42.99 2.03
CA GLY A 129 -7.97 42.95 3.13
C GLY A 129 -9.39 43.13 2.56
N ARG A 130 -10.23 42.09 2.52
CA ARG A 130 -11.71 42.21 2.46
C ARG A 130 -12.42 40.89 2.86
N PRO A 131 -13.45 40.91 3.75
CA PRO A 131 -14.21 39.72 4.12
C PRO A 131 -15.50 39.57 3.29
N ALA A 132 -15.88 38.31 3.02
CA ALA A 132 -17.16 37.93 2.41
C ALA A 132 -18.07 37.29 3.47
N THR A 133 -19.37 37.61 3.40
CA THR A 133 -20.44 37.17 4.30
C THR A 133 -21.01 35.81 3.90
N SER A 134 -21.21 34.91 4.87
CA SER A 134 -21.74 33.55 4.70
C SER A 134 -23.28 33.48 4.76
N PRO A 135 -23.93 32.52 4.07
CA PRO A 135 -25.37 32.25 4.18
C PRO A 135 -25.73 31.39 5.41
N PRO A 136 -27.02 31.37 5.82
CA PRO A 136 -27.47 30.74 7.07
C PRO A 136 -27.51 29.19 7.04
N PRO A 137 -27.39 28.54 8.20
CA PRO A 137 -27.27 27.08 8.31
C PRO A 137 -28.61 26.34 8.07
N SER A 138 -28.50 25.16 7.45
CA SER A 138 -29.60 24.19 7.31
C SER A 138 -29.92 23.50 8.65
N PRO A 139 -31.17 23.02 8.86
CA PRO A 139 -31.57 22.36 10.10
C PRO A 139 -30.85 21.02 10.32
N PRO A 140 -30.60 20.62 11.58
CA PRO A 140 -29.84 19.43 11.91
C PRO A 140 -30.61 18.13 11.59
N PRO A 141 -29.94 17.10 11.06
CA PRO A 141 -30.54 15.77 10.85
C PRO A 141 -30.85 15.09 12.19
N SER A 142 -31.90 14.25 12.20
CA SER A 142 -32.27 13.42 13.36
C SER A 142 -31.13 12.47 13.76
N PRO A 143 -30.91 12.24 15.06
CA PRO A 143 -29.81 11.40 15.55
C PRO A 143 -30.04 9.93 15.19
N SER A 144 -29.07 9.34 14.49
CA SER A 144 -28.97 7.87 14.35
C SER A 144 -28.77 7.22 15.73
N PRO A 145 -29.29 6.01 15.97
CA PRO A 145 -29.04 5.26 17.20
C PRO A 145 -27.54 5.09 17.43
N SER A 146 -27.05 5.60 18.56
CA SER A 146 -25.64 5.49 18.94
C SER A 146 -25.32 4.05 19.29
N LEU A 147 -24.46 3.40 18.51
CA LEU A 147 -23.82 2.16 18.92
C LEU A 147 -23.05 2.41 20.25
N PRO A 148 -23.07 1.44 21.19
CA PRO A 148 -22.27 1.56 22.40
C PRO A 148 -20.81 1.82 22.03
N PRO A 149 -20.12 2.77 22.69
CA PRO A 149 -18.72 3.04 22.40
C PRO A 149 -17.93 1.75 22.58
N SER A 150 -17.14 1.36 21.57
CA SER A 150 -16.15 0.30 21.74
C SER A 150 -15.33 0.63 22.99
N PRO A 151 -15.23 -0.29 23.96
CA PRO A 151 -14.53 -0.01 25.21
C PRO A 151 -13.12 0.45 24.88
N SER A 152 -12.77 1.69 25.25
CA SER A 152 -11.40 2.17 25.14
C SER A 152 -10.53 1.21 25.96
N PRO A 153 -9.62 0.46 25.32
CA PRO A 153 -8.85 -0.52 26.06
C PRO A 153 -7.96 0.20 27.05
N SER A 154 -7.92 -0.29 28.28
CA SER A 154 -7.02 0.24 29.31
C SER A 154 -5.58 0.19 28.81
N PRO A 155 -4.87 1.34 28.74
CA PRO A 155 -3.46 1.37 28.41
C PRO A 155 -2.69 0.43 29.36
N GLY A 156 -1.98 -0.55 28.81
CA GLY A 156 -1.09 -1.42 29.58
C GLY A 156 -1.49 -2.88 29.75
N VAL A 157 -2.67 -3.32 29.28
CA VAL A 157 -2.96 -4.77 29.22
C VAL A 157 -2.14 -5.40 28.08
N PRO A 158 -1.22 -6.34 28.36
CA PRO A 158 -0.50 -7.06 27.32
C PRO A 158 -1.50 -7.81 26.43
N ARG A 159 -1.38 -7.63 25.11
CA ARG A 159 -2.14 -8.40 24.13
C ARG A 159 -1.28 -9.54 23.64
N SER A 160 -1.82 -10.75 23.60
CA SER A 160 -1.13 -11.86 22.95
C SER A 160 -1.34 -11.82 21.43
N LEU A 161 -0.35 -12.28 20.69
CA LEU A 161 -0.48 -12.44 19.25
C LEU A 161 -1.49 -13.56 18.93
N LEU A 162 -2.43 -13.30 18.04
CA LEU A 162 -3.31 -14.33 17.48
C LEU A 162 -2.52 -15.30 16.60
N ARG A 163 -2.91 -16.57 16.64
CA ARG A 163 -2.35 -17.64 15.81
C ARG A 163 -3.41 -18.23 14.90
N VAL A 164 -3.00 -18.89 13.81
CA VAL A 164 -3.96 -19.61 12.95
C VAL A 164 -4.70 -20.71 13.71
N SER A 165 -4.02 -21.36 14.67
CA SER A 165 -4.62 -22.38 15.53
C SER A 165 -5.73 -21.87 16.46
N ASP A 166 -5.85 -20.54 16.63
CA ASP A 166 -6.92 -19.95 17.43
C ASP A 166 -8.27 -19.95 16.68
N PHE A 167 -8.27 -20.26 15.38
CA PHE A 167 -9.45 -20.24 14.54
C PHE A 167 -10.00 -21.64 14.29
N LYS A 168 -11.29 -21.80 14.59
CA LYS A 168 -12.08 -22.99 14.27
C LYS A 168 -12.89 -22.77 12.99
N TYR A 169 -12.68 -23.64 12.00
CA TYR A 169 -13.50 -23.62 10.78
C TYR A 169 -14.95 -24.00 11.08
N LEU A 170 -15.89 -23.13 10.72
CA LEU A 170 -17.33 -23.33 10.90
C LEU A 170 -18.02 -23.93 9.67
N GLY A 171 -17.38 -23.85 8.50
CA GLY A 171 -17.99 -24.18 7.21
C GLY A 171 -17.97 -22.98 6.27
N GLY A 172 -18.71 -23.08 5.17
CA GLY A 172 -18.89 -22.00 4.21
C GLY A 172 -20.27 -21.98 3.60
N PHE A 173 -20.52 -20.94 2.83
CA PHE A 173 -21.72 -20.75 2.02
C PHE A 173 -21.34 -20.19 0.64
N ALA A 174 -22.11 -20.53 -0.38
CA ALA A 174 -21.88 -20.02 -1.73
C ALA A 174 -22.57 -18.66 -1.94
N LEU A 175 -21.94 -17.77 -2.71
CA LEU A 175 -22.61 -16.61 -3.27
C LEU A 175 -23.57 -17.03 -4.40
N PRO A 176 -24.65 -16.26 -4.67
CA PRO A 176 -25.58 -16.59 -5.75
C PRO A 176 -24.87 -16.53 -7.10
N ALA A 177 -25.21 -17.43 -8.03
CA ALA A 177 -24.61 -17.49 -9.36
C ALA A 177 -24.88 -16.24 -10.22
N ALA A 178 -25.97 -15.53 -9.92
CA ALA A 178 -26.28 -14.26 -10.55
C ALA A 178 -26.82 -13.27 -9.51
N ALA A 179 -26.47 -12.01 -9.69
CA ALA A 179 -27.02 -10.89 -8.95
C ALA A 179 -27.12 -9.70 -9.91
N CYS A 180 -28.10 -8.82 -9.72
CA CYS A 180 -28.21 -7.61 -10.55
C CYS A 180 -28.39 -7.85 -12.05
N GLY A 181 -28.96 -9.00 -12.44
CA GLY A 181 -29.09 -9.42 -13.83
C GLY A 181 -27.75 -9.77 -14.50
N GLN A 182 -26.68 -9.93 -13.72
CA GLN A 182 -25.34 -10.28 -14.19
C GLN A 182 -24.87 -11.56 -13.49
N THR A 183 -24.03 -12.34 -14.17
CA THR A 183 -23.32 -13.46 -13.52
C THR A 183 -22.38 -12.92 -12.44
N THR A 184 -22.22 -13.68 -11.36
CA THR A 184 -21.20 -13.44 -10.34
C THR A 184 -19.94 -14.26 -10.58
N ALA A 185 -19.93 -15.12 -11.60
CA ALA A 185 -18.73 -15.86 -11.98
C ALA A 185 -17.58 -14.91 -12.30
N TYR A 186 -16.35 -15.31 -11.94
CA TYR A 186 -15.13 -14.54 -12.21
C TYR A 186 -15.14 -13.10 -11.68
N ALA A 187 -15.98 -12.77 -10.70
CA ALA A 187 -15.93 -11.46 -10.07
C ALA A 187 -14.59 -11.29 -9.31
N SER A 188 -14.03 -10.10 -9.37
CA SER A 188 -12.74 -9.78 -8.74
C SER A 188 -12.87 -9.14 -7.36
N GLY A 189 -14.10 -8.82 -6.92
CA GLY A 189 -14.34 -7.91 -5.81
C GLY A 189 -14.12 -8.49 -4.43
N GLY A 190 -14.24 -7.60 -3.45
CA GLY A 190 -14.03 -7.92 -2.04
C GLY A 190 -15.28 -8.41 -1.31
N LEU A 191 -15.16 -8.46 0.01
CA LEU A 191 -16.21 -8.87 0.92
C LEU A 191 -16.33 -7.83 2.02
N ALA A 192 -17.48 -7.16 2.12
CA ALA A 192 -17.80 -6.36 3.29
C ALA A 192 -18.93 -7.00 4.08
N LEU A 193 -18.89 -6.89 5.40
CA LEU A 193 -19.94 -7.38 6.29
C LEU A 193 -20.68 -6.21 6.91
N ARG A 194 -22.01 -6.34 7.01
CA ARG A 194 -22.82 -5.49 7.89
C ARG A 194 -23.83 -6.32 8.67
N ARG A 195 -24.26 -5.82 9.82
CA ARG A 195 -25.38 -6.37 10.59
C ARG A 195 -26.64 -5.56 10.31
N VAL A 196 -27.76 -6.24 10.10
CA VAL A 196 -29.09 -5.65 9.92
C VAL A 196 -30.03 -6.34 10.93
N GLY A 197 -30.16 -5.75 12.12
CA GLY A 197 -30.67 -6.49 13.28
C GLY A 197 -29.72 -7.65 13.61
N ASP A 198 -30.27 -8.83 13.84
CA ASP A 198 -29.49 -10.05 14.14
C ASP A 198 -28.94 -10.75 12.88
N ALA A 199 -29.35 -10.30 11.68
CA ALA A 199 -28.93 -10.90 10.43
C ALA A 199 -27.55 -10.37 9.99
N ILE A 200 -26.70 -11.27 9.51
CA ILE A 200 -25.44 -10.94 8.86
C ILE A 200 -25.67 -10.80 7.37
N HIS A 201 -25.28 -9.64 6.84
CA HIS A 201 -25.34 -9.31 5.43
C HIS A 201 -23.93 -9.11 4.89
N PHE A 202 -23.73 -9.47 3.63
CA PHE A 202 -22.47 -9.31 2.93
C PHE A 202 -22.65 -8.49 1.65
N TYR A 203 -21.67 -7.66 1.34
CA TYR A 203 -21.52 -7.05 0.03
C TYR A 203 -20.42 -7.74 -0.76
N SER A 204 -20.68 -7.98 -2.04
CA SER A 204 -19.69 -8.43 -3.02
C SER A 204 -20.01 -7.84 -4.40
N THR A 205 -19.26 -8.22 -5.43
CA THR A 205 -19.40 -7.67 -6.80
C THR A 205 -19.83 -8.72 -7.80
N THR A 206 -20.57 -8.33 -8.83
CA THR A 206 -20.80 -9.16 -10.02
C THR A 206 -19.55 -9.25 -10.90
N SER A 207 -19.63 -10.02 -11.99
CA SER A 207 -18.55 -10.15 -12.99
C SER A 207 -18.08 -8.79 -13.52
N THR A 208 -16.77 -8.69 -13.78
CA THR A 208 -16.13 -7.51 -14.37
C THR A 208 -16.53 -7.27 -15.83
N VAL A 209 -17.12 -8.26 -16.48
CA VAL A 209 -17.56 -8.20 -17.88
C VAL A 209 -19.08 -8.26 -17.89
N ASP A 210 -19.72 -7.23 -18.45
CA ASP A 210 -21.16 -7.30 -18.68
C ASP A 210 -21.51 -8.19 -19.88
N SER A 211 -22.80 -8.43 -20.11
CA SER A 211 -23.26 -9.29 -21.22
C SER A 211 -22.90 -8.75 -22.61
N SER A 212 -22.47 -7.48 -22.73
CA SER A 212 -22.00 -6.88 -23.98
C SER A 212 -20.50 -7.05 -24.20
N GLY A 213 -19.79 -7.66 -23.24
CA GLY A 213 -18.33 -7.73 -23.25
C GLY A 213 -17.66 -6.45 -22.75
N SER A 214 -18.43 -5.47 -22.27
CA SER A 214 -17.89 -4.21 -21.76
C SER A 214 -17.43 -4.37 -20.31
N THR A 215 -16.21 -3.90 -20.03
CA THR A 215 -15.65 -3.81 -18.68
C THR A 215 -16.19 -2.62 -17.89
N ASP A 216 -16.80 -1.65 -18.58
CA ASP A 216 -17.25 -0.40 -17.99
C ASP A 216 -18.59 -0.55 -17.25
N GLY A 217 -19.44 -1.50 -17.69
CA GLY A 217 -20.74 -1.83 -17.07
C GLY A 217 -20.72 -2.96 -16.03
N GLY A 218 -19.57 -3.61 -15.83
CA GLY A 218 -19.38 -4.73 -14.90
C GLY A 218 -19.13 -4.33 -13.44
N SER A 219 -19.03 -5.33 -12.57
CA SER A 219 -18.72 -5.22 -11.13
C SER A 219 -19.73 -4.45 -10.29
N ARG A 220 -21.03 -4.60 -10.55
CA ARG A 220 -22.05 -4.04 -9.66
C ARG A 220 -21.91 -4.62 -8.26
N ILE A 221 -21.98 -3.76 -7.25
CA ILE A 221 -22.02 -4.21 -5.87
C ILE A 221 -23.44 -4.68 -5.55
N TYR A 222 -23.56 -5.88 -5.00
CA TYR A 222 -24.81 -6.44 -4.52
C TYR A 222 -24.69 -6.85 -3.06
N GLU A 223 -25.84 -7.00 -2.41
CA GLU A 223 -25.94 -7.43 -1.02
C GLU A 223 -26.61 -8.80 -0.93
N VAL A 224 -26.11 -9.65 -0.04
CA VAL A 224 -26.71 -10.94 0.29
C VAL A 224 -26.89 -11.10 1.80
N THR A 225 -27.88 -11.89 2.21
CA THR A 225 -28.01 -12.38 3.59
C THR A 225 -27.33 -13.74 3.72
N MET A 226 -26.56 -13.91 4.79
CA MET A 226 -25.94 -15.19 5.13
C MET A 226 -27.01 -16.26 5.36
N PRO A 227 -26.86 -17.48 4.82
CA PRO A 227 -27.76 -18.58 5.18
C PRO A 227 -27.64 -18.90 6.69
N PRO A 228 -28.71 -19.44 7.30
CA PRO A 228 -28.72 -19.77 8.73
C PRO A 228 -27.77 -20.91 9.10
N GLU A 229 -27.40 -21.74 8.13
CA GLU A 229 -26.50 -22.88 8.29
C GLU A 229 -25.26 -22.72 7.41
N LEU A 230 -24.16 -23.37 7.80
CA LEU A 230 -22.92 -23.45 7.06
C LEU A 230 -22.57 -24.92 6.81
N SER A 231 -21.95 -25.22 5.67
CA SER A 231 -21.48 -26.58 5.38
C SER A 231 -19.96 -26.67 5.41
N THR A 232 -19.45 -27.75 6.02
CA THR A 232 -18.02 -28.10 5.99
C THR A 232 -17.67 -29.02 4.82
N VAL A 233 -18.68 -29.53 4.09
CA VAL A 233 -18.51 -30.43 2.96
C VAL A 233 -18.43 -29.62 1.67
N ALA A 234 -17.32 -29.77 0.93
CA ALA A 234 -17.13 -29.07 -0.33
C ALA A 234 -18.22 -29.47 -1.34
N GLY A 235 -18.88 -28.47 -1.95
CA GLY A 235 -19.97 -28.69 -2.90
C GLY A 235 -21.37 -28.73 -2.30
N GLU A 236 -21.48 -28.89 -0.99
CA GLU A 236 -22.77 -28.89 -0.25
C GLU A 236 -23.00 -27.56 0.48
N TRP A 237 -22.45 -26.45 -0.02
CA TRP A 237 -22.62 -25.15 0.60
C TRP A 237 -24.03 -24.59 0.36
N PRO A 238 -24.73 -24.13 1.41
CA PRO A 238 -25.96 -23.38 1.23
C PRO A 238 -25.66 -22.09 0.44
N THR A 239 -26.61 -21.63 -0.35
CA THR A 239 -26.44 -20.42 -1.18
C THR A 239 -27.05 -19.21 -0.46
N ALA A 240 -26.31 -18.11 -0.39
CA ALA A 240 -26.79 -16.85 0.15
C ALA A 240 -27.87 -16.21 -0.75
N THR A 241 -28.83 -15.52 -0.13
CA THR A 241 -29.93 -14.87 -0.85
C THR A 241 -29.60 -13.41 -1.10
N ALA A 242 -29.69 -12.94 -2.35
CA ALA A 242 -29.54 -11.51 -2.66
C ALA A 242 -30.71 -10.70 -2.09
N THR A 243 -30.41 -9.62 -1.35
CA THR A 243 -31.41 -8.90 -0.52
C THR A 243 -31.60 -7.43 -0.85
N GLY A 244 -30.91 -6.90 -1.85
CA GLY A 244 -30.81 -5.45 -2.08
C GLY A 244 -31.07 -4.99 -3.51
N SER A 245 -31.23 -3.66 -3.64
CA SER A 245 -31.25 -2.98 -4.92
C SER A 245 -29.87 -3.01 -5.58
N CYS A 246 -29.86 -3.35 -6.85
CA CYS A 246 -28.68 -3.43 -7.70
C CYS A 246 -28.35 -2.10 -8.38
N SER A 247 -28.08 -1.08 -7.58
CA SER A 247 -27.67 0.24 -8.07
C SER A 247 -26.17 0.33 -8.25
N ASP A 248 -25.73 1.26 -9.09
CA ASP A 248 -24.33 1.66 -9.17
C ASP A 248 -23.92 2.35 -7.85
N LEU A 249 -23.39 1.57 -6.92
CA LEU A 249 -22.88 2.10 -5.65
C LEU A 249 -21.63 2.97 -5.85
N TYR A 250 -20.94 2.89 -6.98
CA TYR A 250 -19.83 3.79 -7.28
C TYR A 250 -20.33 5.17 -7.71
N GLY A 251 -21.60 5.32 -8.12
CA GLY A 251 -22.16 6.58 -8.63
C GLY A 251 -21.38 7.13 -9.81
N GLY A 252 -20.93 6.26 -10.73
CA GLY A 252 -20.12 6.60 -11.91
C GLY A 252 -18.66 6.97 -11.61
N ARG A 253 -18.21 6.82 -10.36
CA ARG A 253 -16.88 7.28 -9.92
C ARG A 253 -15.77 6.22 -10.02
N ARG A 254 -16.10 4.96 -10.36
CA ARG A 254 -15.13 3.88 -10.63
C ARG A 254 -14.55 4.05 -12.03
N ARG A 255 -13.60 4.98 -12.19
CA ARG A 255 -12.97 5.32 -13.47
C ARG A 255 -11.48 5.59 -13.34
N ILE A 256 -10.70 5.14 -14.32
CA ILE A 256 -9.28 5.45 -14.49
C ILE A 256 -9.05 5.69 -15.98
N ASP A 257 -8.61 6.90 -16.33
CA ASP A 257 -8.44 7.28 -17.73
C ASP A 257 -7.29 6.48 -18.38
N GLY A 258 -7.59 5.82 -19.50
CA GLY A 258 -6.63 5.00 -20.23
C GLY A 258 -6.18 3.75 -19.48
N ALA A 259 -6.97 3.23 -18.55
CA ALA A 259 -6.75 1.92 -17.94
C ALA A 259 -6.99 0.78 -18.93
N TYR A 260 -6.29 -0.33 -18.73
CA TYR A 260 -6.53 -1.54 -19.51
C TYR A 260 -7.81 -2.24 -19.05
N ALA A 261 -7.94 -2.47 -17.74
CA ALA A 261 -9.18 -2.92 -17.13
C ALA A 261 -9.25 -2.46 -15.67
N VAL A 262 -10.40 -1.94 -15.26
CA VAL A 262 -10.62 -1.42 -13.92
C VAL A 262 -11.36 -2.46 -13.08
N TRP A 263 -10.68 -3.05 -12.10
CA TRP A 263 -11.29 -4.05 -11.22
C TRP A 263 -11.55 -3.45 -9.85
N THR A 264 -12.69 -3.82 -9.25
CA THR A 264 -12.88 -3.64 -7.81
C THR A 264 -12.07 -4.72 -7.11
N HIS A 265 -11.30 -4.31 -6.11
CA HIS A 265 -10.46 -5.21 -5.33
C HIS A 265 -11.04 -5.43 -3.94
N GLY A 266 -11.22 -4.34 -3.17
CA GLY A 266 -11.62 -4.44 -1.77
C GLY A 266 -12.95 -3.77 -1.50
N LEU A 267 -13.72 -4.36 -0.58
CA LEU A 267 -14.91 -3.77 0.01
C LEU A 267 -14.75 -3.77 1.52
N ARG A 268 -15.21 -2.72 2.20
CA ARG A 268 -15.29 -2.68 3.65
C ARG A 268 -16.46 -1.82 4.08
N TYR A 269 -17.27 -2.31 5.01
CA TYR A 269 -18.35 -1.52 5.60
C TYR A 269 -17.91 -0.94 6.95
N ASP A 270 -18.13 0.36 7.13
CA ASP A 270 -18.01 1.07 8.40
C ASP A 270 -19.42 1.35 8.94
N ALA A 271 -19.86 0.46 9.83
CA ALA A 271 -21.18 0.53 10.45
C ALA A 271 -21.41 1.81 11.26
N ALA A 272 -20.35 2.36 11.88
CA ALA A 272 -20.47 3.56 12.71
C ALA A 272 -20.84 4.80 11.88
N ARG A 273 -20.60 4.78 10.57
CA ARG A 273 -20.84 5.90 9.66
C ARG A 273 -21.75 5.57 8.49
N GLY A 274 -22.24 4.34 8.38
CA GLY A 274 -23.03 3.88 7.25
C GLY A 274 -22.28 3.95 5.92
N ARG A 275 -20.97 3.70 5.92
CA ARG A 275 -20.12 3.84 4.73
C ARG A 275 -19.68 2.50 4.20
N LEU A 276 -19.94 2.24 2.92
CA LEU A 276 -19.31 1.16 2.19
C LEU A 276 -18.10 1.70 1.44
N TYR A 277 -16.91 1.48 1.96
CA TYR A 277 -15.65 1.74 1.26
C TYR A 277 -15.47 0.72 0.14
N TRP A 278 -15.02 1.21 -1.01
CA TRP A 278 -14.66 0.41 -2.17
C TRP A 278 -13.30 0.85 -2.68
N SER A 279 -12.49 -0.12 -3.10
CA SER A 279 -11.23 0.12 -3.77
C SER A 279 -11.20 -0.53 -5.14
N PHE A 280 -10.45 0.09 -6.05
CA PHE A 280 -10.35 -0.37 -7.43
C PHE A 280 -9.00 0.04 -8.02
N GLY A 281 -8.66 -0.53 -9.18
CA GLY A 281 -7.43 -0.17 -9.87
C GLY A 281 -7.33 -0.76 -11.26
N ASP A 282 -6.39 -0.23 -12.04
CA ASP A 282 -6.03 -0.73 -13.37
C ASP A 282 -5.18 -2.00 -13.25
N VAL A 283 -5.74 -3.16 -13.57
CA VAL A 283 -5.07 -4.46 -13.41
C VAL A 283 -3.72 -4.55 -14.11
N TYR A 284 -3.50 -3.73 -15.14
CA TYR A 284 -2.30 -3.72 -15.97
C TYR A 284 -1.68 -2.32 -16.06
N ASN A 285 -1.27 -1.77 -14.91
CA ASN A 285 -0.68 -0.44 -14.85
C ASN A 285 0.86 -0.49 -15.03
N ALA A 286 1.28 -0.88 -16.23
CA ALA A 286 2.70 -0.89 -16.62
C ALA A 286 3.29 0.54 -16.68
N ALA A 287 2.45 1.55 -16.90
CA ALA A 287 2.84 2.95 -17.00
C ALA A 287 3.19 3.59 -15.64
N ALA A 288 3.07 2.86 -14.53
CA ALA A 288 3.38 3.36 -13.19
C ALA A 288 2.55 4.60 -12.78
N ARG A 289 1.31 4.68 -13.26
CA ARG A 289 0.40 5.79 -12.91
C ARG A 289 -0.08 5.66 -11.48
N ASN A 290 0.00 6.74 -10.73
CA ASN A 290 -0.59 6.80 -9.40
C ASN A 290 -2.06 7.20 -9.48
N ASP A 291 -2.90 6.24 -9.88
CA ASP A 291 -4.34 6.42 -10.07
C ASP A 291 -5.11 6.58 -8.74
N PRO A 292 -6.31 7.18 -8.76
CA PRO A 292 -7.26 7.08 -7.66
C PRO A 292 -7.64 5.62 -7.39
N VAL A 293 -7.73 5.23 -6.12
CA VAL A 293 -7.95 3.82 -5.74
C VAL A 293 -8.99 3.60 -4.66
N LEU A 294 -9.48 4.65 -4.01
CA LEU A 294 -10.37 4.53 -2.86
C LEU A 294 -11.57 5.45 -3.03
N GLY A 295 -12.77 4.93 -2.79
CA GLY A 295 -13.97 5.74 -2.60
C GLY A 295 -14.84 5.14 -1.49
N TYR A 296 -15.96 5.79 -1.22
CA TYR A 296 -17.01 5.16 -0.42
C TYR A 296 -18.40 5.59 -0.86
N THR A 297 -19.39 4.81 -0.45
CA THR A 297 -20.81 5.08 -0.64
C THR A 297 -21.48 5.22 0.70
N LEU A 298 -22.21 6.31 0.92
CA LEU A 298 -23.14 6.43 2.03
C LEU A 298 -24.36 5.59 1.69
N LEU A 299 -24.58 4.54 2.48
CA LEU A 299 -25.78 3.74 2.40
C LEU A 299 -26.82 4.41 3.31
N GLY A 300 -27.92 4.89 2.72
CA GLY A 300 -29.03 5.41 3.53
C GLY A 300 -29.57 4.35 4.48
N ASN A 301 -30.30 4.79 5.52
CA ASN A 301 -30.99 3.89 6.45
C ASN A 301 -32.10 3.05 5.77
N SER A 302 -32.44 3.38 4.52
CA SER A 302 -33.40 2.68 3.68
C SER A 302 -32.66 1.79 2.68
N SER A 303 -33.12 0.56 2.53
CA SER A 303 -32.74 -0.36 1.45
C SER A 303 -33.15 0.13 0.05
N SER A 304 -33.80 1.30 -0.07
CA SER A 304 -34.12 1.92 -1.35
C SER A 304 -32.92 2.69 -1.93
N SER A 305 -32.57 2.37 -3.17
CA SER A 305 -31.50 3.00 -3.98
C SER A 305 -31.57 4.52 -4.14
N SER A 306 -32.68 5.16 -3.76
CA SER A 306 -32.95 6.60 -3.94
C SER A 306 -32.12 7.55 -3.06
N SER A 307 -31.27 7.05 -2.15
CA SER A 307 -30.49 7.88 -1.24
C SER A 307 -28.98 7.58 -1.20
N ILE A 308 -28.46 6.78 -2.13
CA ILE A 308 -27.02 6.48 -2.17
C ILE A 308 -26.22 7.72 -2.58
N THR A 309 -25.13 8.00 -1.88
CA THR A 309 -24.20 9.09 -2.24
C THR A 309 -22.79 8.55 -2.28
N ALA A 310 -22.20 8.46 -3.47
CA ALA A 310 -20.82 8.06 -3.66
C ALA A 310 -19.88 9.27 -3.56
N LYS A 311 -18.75 9.08 -2.88
CA LYS A 311 -17.70 10.08 -2.63
C LYS A 311 -16.34 9.52 -3.07
N GLY A 312 -15.46 10.39 -3.56
CA GLY A 312 -14.17 10.01 -4.17
C GLY A 312 -14.24 9.89 -5.70
N PRO A 313 -13.31 9.18 -6.36
CA PRO A 313 -12.22 8.43 -5.74
C PRO A 313 -11.07 9.36 -5.30
N TRP A 314 -10.23 8.87 -4.39
CA TRP A 314 -9.03 9.57 -3.93
C TRP A 314 -7.78 8.79 -4.32
N SER A 315 -6.71 9.53 -4.62
CA SER A 315 -5.36 9.00 -4.81
C SER A 315 -4.65 8.95 -3.47
N VAL A 316 -3.68 8.05 -3.29
CA VAL A 316 -2.90 7.99 -2.03
C VAL A 316 -1.69 8.92 -1.99
N SER A 317 -1.30 9.47 -3.14
CA SER A 317 -0.27 10.49 -3.27
C SER A 317 -0.58 11.32 -4.51
N THR A 318 0.19 12.37 -4.79
CA THR A 318 -0.08 13.26 -5.93
C THR A 318 -0.23 12.45 -7.22
N ALA A 319 -1.38 12.59 -7.89
CA ALA A 319 -1.69 11.90 -9.13
C ALA A 319 -0.63 12.21 -10.21
N GLY A 320 -0.26 11.21 -11.00
CA GLY A 320 0.74 11.37 -12.07
C GLY A 320 2.21 11.43 -11.62
N SER A 321 2.50 11.30 -10.32
CA SER A 321 3.89 11.13 -9.88
C SER A 321 4.39 9.73 -10.25
N ASN A 322 5.29 9.66 -11.24
CA ASN A 322 5.93 8.40 -11.64
C ASN A 322 6.84 7.91 -10.51
N CYS A 323 6.40 6.86 -9.84
CA CYS A 323 6.95 6.43 -8.56
C CYS A 323 8.05 5.36 -8.68
N ASN A 324 8.88 5.43 -9.73
CA ASN A 324 9.97 4.48 -9.99
C ASN A 324 11.22 4.74 -9.12
N ALA A 325 11.25 5.85 -8.38
CA ALA A 325 12.39 6.22 -7.56
C ALA A 325 12.55 5.31 -6.31
N PRO A 326 13.78 4.93 -5.92
CA PRO A 326 14.04 4.22 -4.68
C PRO A 326 13.55 5.06 -3.48
N GLY A 327 12.45 4.62 -2.85
CA GLY A 327 11.86 5.34 -1.72
C GLY A 327 10.38 5.66 -1.87
N CYS A 328 9.79 5.44 -3.05
CA CYS A 328 8.33 5.49 -3.17
C CYS A 328 7.68 4.35 -2.38
N THR A 329 7.17 4.68 -1.21
CA THR A 329 6.54 3.74 -0.28
C THR A 329 5.03 3.66 -0.49
N LEU A 330 4.44 4.69 -1.11
CA LEU A 330 3.00 4.86 -1.28
C LEU A 330 2.64 5.10 -2.75
N HIS A 331 1.88 4.16 -3.32
CA HIS A 331 1.43 4.20 -4.70
C HIS A 331 0.13 3.40 -4.85
N SER A 332 -0.73 3.77 -5.82
CA SER A 332 -2.00 3.09 -6.15
C SER A 332 -1.87 1.56 -6.19
N GLN A 333 -0.91 1.04 -6.95
CA GLN A 333 -0.59 -0.39 -7.08
C GLN A 333 -0.26 -1.12 -5.77
N LYS A 334 0.12 -0.40 -4.70
CA LYS A 334 0.39 -1.00 -3.39
C LYS A 334 -0.84 -1.03 -2.48
N VAL A 335 -1.76 -0.09 -2.68
CA VAL A 335 -2.84 0.21 -1.71
C VAL A 335 -4.25 0.11 -2.31
N ARG A 336 -4.37 -0.36 -3.55
CA ARG A 336 -5.65 -0.59 -4.22
C ARG A 336 -6.40 -1.83 -3.78
N GLY A 337 -5.72 -2.77 -3.10
CA GLY A 337 -6.31 -4.03 -2.67
C GLY A 337 -7.55 -3.84 -1.79
N GLY A 338 -7.63 -2.78 -0.98
CA GLY A 338 -8.78 -2.55 -0.12
C GLY A 338 -8.51 -1.61 1.04
N SER A 339 -9.45 -1.63 1.99
CA SER A 339 -9.31 -0.91 3.25
C SER A 339 -9.66 -1.80 4.45
N LEU A 340 -9.06 -1.49 5.60
CA LEU A 340 -9.37 -2.11 6.88
C LEU A 340 -9.50 -1.07 7.99
N GLN A 341 -10.11 -1.44 9.12
CA GLN A 341 -10.08 -0.64 10.33
C GLN A 341 -8.77 -0.91 11.08
N ILE A 342 -7.98 0.13 11.35
CA ILE A 342 -6.89 0.04 12.31
C ILE A 342 -7.50 0.26 13.71
N PRO A 343 -7.23 -0.60 14.70
CA PRO A 343 -7.75 -0.44 16.05
C PRO A 343 -7.43 0.95 16.63
N ARG A 344 -8.41 1.55 17.31
CA ARG A 344 -8.31 2.93 17.81
C ARG A 344 -7.10 3.14 18.72
N TRP A 345 -6.83 2.20 19.63
CA TRP A 345 -5.67 2.29 20.52
C TRP A 345 -4.34 2.40 19.75
N PHE A 346 -4.23 1.73 18.61
CA PHE A 346 -3.02 1.77 17.79
C PHE A 346 -2.96 3.09 17.02
N ALA A 347 -4.08 3.46 16.39
CA ALA A 347 -4.21 4.68 15.61
C ALA A 347 -3.90 5.93 16.45
N ASP A 348 -4.49 6.02 17.64
CA ASP A 348 -4.39 7.20 18.50
C ASP A 348 -2.99 7.28 19.14
N ALA A 349 -2.43 6.16 19.59
CA ALA A 349 -1.12 6.14 20.25
C ALA A 349 0.07 6.31 19.29
N TYR A 350 0.00 5.74 18.08
CA TYR A 350 1.19 5.62 17.21
C TYR A 350 1.02 6.28 15.84
N LEU A 351 -0.21 6.55 15.41
CA LEU A 351 -0.49 7.05 14.06
C LEU A 351 -1.19 8.40 14.07
N GLY A 352 -1.21 9.12 15.19
CA GLY A 352 -1.86 10.43 15.30
C GLY A 352 -3.34 10.41 14.88
N GLY A 353 -4.07 9.34 15.22
CA GLY A 353 -5.50 9.18 14.93
C GLY A 353 -5.84 8.61 13.54
N ARG A 354 -4.83 8.29 12.72
CA ARG A 354 -5.03 7.64 11.40
C ARG A 354 -5.49 6.20 11.59
N SER A 355 -6.77 5.97 11.31
CA SER A 355 -7.48 4.74 11.67
C SER A 355 -8.06 3.99 10.48
N LEU A 356 -7.95 4.55 9.27
CA LEU A 356 -8.28 3.87 8.02
C LEU A 356 -7.01 3.31 7.40
N GLY A 357 -6.89 1.98 7.36
CA GLY A 357 -5.79 1.30 6.68
C GLY A 357 -6.12 1.08 5.21
N LEU A 358 -5.16 1.32 4.31
CA LEU A 358 -5.23 1.10 2.87
C LEU A 358 -4.09 0.17 2.45
N GLY A 359 -4.40 -0.86 1.68
CA GLY A 359 -3.49 -1.95 1.33
C GLY A 359 -4.01 -2.66 0.07
N PHE A 360 -3.51 -3.78 -0.42
CA PHE A 360 -2.98 -4.91 0.31
C PHE A 360 -1.87 -5.59 -0.48
N GLY A 361 -1.11 -4.84 -1.27
CA GLY A 361 0.10 -5.32 -1.93
C GLY A 361 -0.08 -6.58 -2.78
N GLY A 362 1.01 -7.31 -3.00
CA GLY A 362 1.05 -8.44 -3.93
C GLY A 362 1.29 -8.02 -5.38
N TYR A 363 1.65 -9.01 -6.20
CA TYR A 363 1.83 -8.87 -7.63
C TYR A 363 0.48 -8.94 -8.36
N TYR A 364 0.30 -8.04 -9.33
CA TYR A 364 -0.81 -8.02 -10.27
C TYR A 364 -0.25 -7.66 -11.64
N SER A 365 -0.48 -8.51 -12.64
CA SER A 365 -0.09 -8.37 -14.05
C SER A 365 0.69 -7.09 -14.44
N ILE A 366 2.00 -7.25 -14.71
CA ILE A 366 3.01 -6.20 -14.87
C ILE A 366 2.84 -5.07 -13.85
N ILE A 367 3.36 -5.31 -12.65
CA ILE A 367 3.46 -4.26 -11.65
C ILE A 367 4.52 -3.26 -12.08
N GLY A 368 4.14 -2.00 -12.27
CA GLY A 368 5.10 -0.91 -12.20
C GLY A 368 5.63 -0.80 -10.75
N PRO A 369 5.30 0.26 -9.99
CA PRO A 369 5.75 0.43 -8.60
C PRO A 369 4.87 -0.34 -7.60
N GLY A 370 4.48 -1.58 -7.93
CA GLY A 370 3.70 -2.45 -7.05
C GLY A 370 4.48 -2.92 -5.82
N SER A 371 3.82 -3.73 -4.99
CA SER A 371 4.41 -4.29 -3.77
C SER A 371 4.66 -5.79 -3.95
N MET A 372 5.93 -6.22 -3.96
CA MET A 372 6.34 -7.64 -3.88
C MET A 372 6.19 -8.14 -2.44
N GLY A 373 4.96 -8.13 -1.93
CA GLY A 373 4.61 -8.45 -0.55
C GLY A 373 3.44 -7.62 -0.01
N PRO A 374 2.98 -7.92 1.21
CA PRO A 374 1.95 -7.15 1.90
C PRO A 374 2.25 -5.65 1.95
N ALA A 375 1.23 -4.81 1.73
CA ALA A 375 1.36 -3.38 1.90
C ALA A 375 0.23 -2.83 2.76
N LEU A 376 0.56 -1.84 3.57
CA LEU A 376 -0.38 -1.15 4.44
C LEU A 376 0.11 0.29 4.66
N ALA A 377 -0.78 1.23 4.37
CA ALA A 377 -0.66 2.63 4.74
C ALA A 377 -1.84 3.01 5.64
N ALA A 378 -1.61 3.90 6.59
CA ALA A 378 -2.64 4.45 7.45
C ALA A 378 -2.94 5.90 7.04
N VAL A 379 -4.23 6.22 6.89
CA VAL A 379 -4.72 7.57 6.61
C VAL A 379 -5.75 7.98 7.66
N HIS A 380 -6.05 9.28 7.72
CA HIS A 380 -7.20 9.75 8.47
C HIS A 380 -8.49 9.21 7.85
N GLU A 381 -9.48 8.99 8.69
CA GLU A 381 -10.85 8.74 8.23
C GLU A 381 -11.30 9.91 7.36
N ILE A 382 -11.94 9.60 6.23
CA ILE A 382 -12.36 10.62 5.27
C ILE A 382 -13.66 11.23 5.78
N THR A 383 -13.65 12.43 6.34
CA THR A 383 -14.85 13.20 6.69
C THR A 383 -15.25 14.11 5.55
N ASP A 384 -16.46 14.70 5.58
CA ASP A 384 -16.79 15.75 4.59
C ASP A 384 -15.82 16.94 4.73
N ASP A 385 -15.43 17.29 5.97
CA ASP A 385 -14.50 18.39 6.27
C ASP A 385 -13.04 18.14 5.82
N ASN A 386 -12.61 16.87 5.77
CA ASN A 386 -11.28 16.47 5.31
C ASN A 386 -11.30 15.84 3.92
N SER A 387 -12.47 15.78 3.27
CA SER A 387 -12.55 15.44 1.85
C SER A 387 -12.01 16.65 1.12
N VAL A 388 -10.78 16.52 0.61
CA VAL A 388 -10.17 17.54 -0.24
C VAL A 388 -11.17 17.84 -1.35
N ASP A 389 -11.59 19.10 -1.43
CA ASP A 389 -12.72 19.63 -2.20
C ASP A 389 -13.31 18.65 -3.24
N ALA A 390 -14.61 18.34 -3.10
CA ALA A 390 -15.40 17.55 -4.05
C ALA A 390 -15.35 18.06 -5.51
N ALA A 391 -14.68 19.18 -5.77
CA ALA A 391 -14.43 19.76 -7.09
C ALA A 391 -13.28 19.07 -7.86
N SER A 392 -12.37 18.31 -7.21
CA SER A 392 -11.35 17.54 -7.94
C SER A 392 -11.29 16.10 -7.46
N ASP A 393 -11.86 15.19 -8.25
CA ASP A 393 -11.91 13.71 -8.07
C ASP A 393 -10.53 13.01 -8.04
N THR A 394 -9.43 13.73 -7.79
CA THR A 394 -8.06 13.21 -7.87
C THR A 394 -7.17 13.66 -6.72
N ALA A 395 -7.73 14.40 -5.75
CA ALA A 395 -6.96 14.93 -4.66
C ALA A 395 -6.30 13.82 -3.82
N PRO A 396 -5.00 13.98 -3.48
CA PRO A 396 -4.29 12.97 -2.70
C PRO A 396 -4.78 12.96 -1.25
N LEU A 397 -4.93 11.77 -0.68
CA LEU A 397 -5.04 11.57 0.76
C LEU A 397 -3.77 12.09 1.42
N ARG A 398 -3.94 13.08 2.30
CA ARG A 398 -2.80 13.75 2.96
C ARG A 398 -2.29 12.94 4.14
N ASP A 399 -1.01 13.16 4.44
CA ASP A 399 -0.33 12.68 5.64
C ASP A 399 -0.40 11.16 5.87
N ALA A 400 -0.43 10.36 4.82
CA ALA A 400 -0.42 8.90 4.93
C ALA A 400 0.87 8.39 5.60
N VAL A 401 0.74 7.43 6.51
CA VAL A 401 1.86 6.75 7.18
C VAL A 401 2.00 5.34 6.61
N THR A 402 3.10 5.03 5.95
CA THR A 402 3.35 3.66 5.45
C THR A 402 3.83 2.76 6.58
N LEU A 403 3.11 1.67 6.84
CA LEU A 403 3.45 0.66 7.85
C LEU A 403 4.11 -0.58 7.23
N LEU A 404 3.66 -0.98 6.04
CA LEU A 404 4.21 -2.10 5.27
C LEU A 404 4.31 -1.70 3.80
N SER A 405 5.43 -1.97 3.14
CA SER A 405 5.63 -1.71 1.71
C SER A 405 6.87 -2.43 1.20
N HIS A 406 6.72 -3.30 0.20
CA HIS A 406 7.81 -4.11 -0.35
C HIS A 406 8.05 -3.75 -1.81
N ALA A 407 8.93 -2.79 -2.11
CA ALA A 407 9.07 -2.25 -3.46
C ALA A 407 9.62 -3.25 -4.49
N ALA A 408 9.02 -3.25 -5.69
CA ALA A 408 9.41 -4.05 -6.87
C ALA A 408 10.47 -3.38 -7.78
N THR A 409 11.37 -2.55 -7.23
CA THR A 409 12.34 -1.81 -8.06
C THR A 409 13.56 -2.66 -8.41
N ASN A 410 13.91 -2.71 -9.70
CA ASN A 410 15.10 -3.40 -10.24
C ASN A 410 16.33 -3.12 -9.37
N GLY A 411 16.93 -4.19 -8.83
CA GLY A 411 18.15 -4.12 -8.02
C GLY A 411 17.96 -3.99 -6.50
N TYR A 412 16.72 -3.85 -6.00
CA TYR A 412 16.44 -3.75 -4.55
C TYR A 412 15.65 -4.95 -4.00
N PHE A 413 16.04 -6.16 -4.40
CA PHE A 413 15.35 -7.38 -3.99
C PHE A 413 15.38 -7.65 -2.47
N GLU A 414 16.24 -6.96 -1.71
CA GLU A 414 16.23 -7.02 -0.24
C GLU A 414 14.93 -6.47 0.38
N ARG A 415 14.12 -5.74 -0.40
CA ARG A 415 12.85 -5.15 0.04
C ARG A 415 11.64 -6.04 -0.21
N PHE A 416 11.80 -7.17 -0.89
CA PHE A 416 10.70 -8.10 -1.13
C PHE A 416 10.19 -8.64 0.21
N GLY A 417 8.93 -9.05 0.25
CA GLY A 417 8.33 -9.73 1.39
C GLY A 417 9.05 -11.04 1.69
N TRP A 418 8.91 -11.54 2.91
CA TRP A 418 9.39 -12.87 3.26
C TRP A 418 8.33 -13.93 2.93
N ARG A 419 8.76 -15.10 2.47
CA ARG A 419 7.92 -16.30 2.29
C ARG A 419 8.76 -17.59 2.35
N PRO A 420 8.14 -18.78 2.41
CA PRO A 420 8.84 -20.06 2.23
C PRO A 420 9.65 -20.15 0.93
N ARG A 421 10.62 -21.08 0.90
CA ARG A 421 11.61 -21.27 -0.19
C ARG A 421 11.23 -22.38 -1.17
N ASP A 422 9.95 -22.64 -1.27
CA ASP A 422 9.32 -23.68 -2.06
C ASP A 422 9.12 -23.29 -3.53
N TYR A 423 9.99 -22.44 -4.07
CA TYR A 423 9.92 -21.96 -5.45
C TYR A 423 11.30 -21.73 -6.05
N TRP A 424 11.36 -21.68 -7.38
CA TRP A 424 12.50 -21.20 -8.14
C TRP A 424 12.02 -20.47 -9.40
N ILE A 425 12.70 -19.39 -9.75
CA ILE A 425 12.40 -18.51 -10.87
C ILE A 425 13.21 -18.95 -12.08
N ALA A 426 12.52 -19.32 -13.16
CA ALA A 426 13.10 -19.76 -14.41
C ALA A 426 13.45 -18.59 -15.33
N PRO A 427 14.64 -18.57 -15.95
CA PRO A 427 14.94 -17.62 -17.01
C PRO A 427 13.91 -17.67 -18.16
N PRO A 428 13.60 -16.54 -18.83
CA PRO A 428 14.25 -15.23 -18.71
C PRO A 428 13.61 -14.30 -17.67
N LEU A 429 12.80 -14.81 -16.73
CA LEU A 429 12.10 -14.00 -15.73
C LEU A 429 13.12 -13.34 -14.76
N ASP A 430 13.48 -12.08 -15.03
CA ASP A 430 14.57 -11.34 -14.35
C ASP A 430 14.08 -10.31 -13.32
N TRP A 431 12.78 -10.08 -13.26
CA TRP A 431 12.14 -9.13 -12.34
C TRP A 431 11.67 -9.77 -11.01
N GLY A 432 12.19 -10.97 -10.71
CA GLY A 432 12.03 -11.65 -9.43
C GLY A 432 13.37 -12.09 -8.84
N ARG A 433 13.33 -12.68 -7.63
CA ARG A 433 14.52 -13.21 -6.96
C ARG A 433 14.31 -14.65 -6.49
N ASN A 434 15.23 -15.52 -6.89
CA ASN A 434 15.36 -16.87 -6.34
C ASN A 434 15.60 -16.84 -4.82
N ALA A 435 15.05 -17.82 -4.11
CA ALA A 435 15.28 -17.98 -2.68
C ALA A 435 16.78 -18.08 -2.36
N SER A 436 17.19 -17.56 -1.20
CA SER A 436 18.54 -17.76 -0.67
C SER A 436 18.59 -19.02 0.23
N SER A 437 19.80 -19.35 0.68
CA SER A 437 20.00 -20.43 1.67
C SER A 437 19.32 -20.18 3.02
N SER A 438 18.86 -18.95 3.31
CA SER A 438 18.24 -18.59 4.59
C SER A 438 16.82 -18.03 4.48
N ARG A 439 16.35 -17.66 3.29
CA ARG A 439 15.10 -16.92 3.13
C ARG A 439 14.49 -17.05 1.73
N GLY A 440 13.17 -17.14 1.64
CA GLY A 440 12.41 -16.92 0.41
C GLY A 440 11.99 -15.45 0.24
N TYR A 441 11.78 -15.06 -0.99
CA TYR A 441 11.30 -13.73 -1.37
C TYR A 441 9.97 -13.88 -2.09
N TRP A 442 9.10 -12.89 -1.97
CA TRP A 442 7.90 -12.85 -2.80
C TRP A 442 8.28 -12.95 -4.28
N ALA A 443 7.63 -13.86 -4.98
CA ALA A 443 7.89 -14.15 -6.37
C ALA A 443 6.85 -13.47 -7.27
N PRO A 444 7.18 -13.25 -8.56
CA PRO A 444 6.19 -12.94 -9.58
C PRO A 444 4.95 -13.85 -9.50
N GLY A 445 3.76 -13.24 -9.53
CA GLY A 445 2.48 -13.95 -9.43
C GLY A 445 1.97 -14.21 -8.01
N ASP A 446 2.80 -14.03 -6.97
CA ASP A 446 2.30 -14.03 -5.59
C ASP A 446 1.35 -12.85 -5.36
N SER A 447 0.15 -13.09 -4.84
CA SER A 447 -0.91 -12.07 -4.80
C SER A 447 -1.63 -12.00 -3.45
N ILE A 448 -2.21 -10.83 -3.17
CA ILE A 448 -3.11 -10.57 -2.03
C ILE A 448 -4.22 -9.68 -2.56
N GLU A 449 -5.28 -10.28 -3.09
CA GLU A 449 -6.32 -9.55 -3.84
C GLU A 449 -7.40 -8.92 -2.96
N GLY A 450 -7.03 -8.09 -2.00
CA GLY A 450 -8.02 -7.46 -1.10
C GLY A 450 -8.40 -8.27 0.13
N GLY A 451 -7.80 -9.45 0.28
CA GLY A 451 -7.87 -10.25 1.49
C GLY A 451 -6.89 -9.77 2.58
N ALA A 452 -7.37 -8.93 3.51
CA ALA A 452 -6.68 -8.66 4.77
C ALA A 452 -7.61 -8.10 5.84
N VAL A 453 -7.25 -8.30 7.10
CA VAL A 453 -8.03 -7.79 8.23
C VAL A 453 -7.15 -7.56 9.45
N TRP A 454 -7.49 -6.56 10.27
CA TRP A 454 -6.88 -6.36 11.57
C TRP A 454 -7.86 -6.81 12.64
N ILE A 455 -7.51 -7.87 13.36
CA ILE A 455 -8.33 -8.41 14.44
C ILE A 455 -7.76 -7.94 15.77
N ASP A 456 -8.61 -7.38 16.61
CA ASP A 456 -8.31 -7.02 17.98
C ASP A 456 -9.52 -7.37 18.86
N THR A 457 -9.27 -8.18 19.88
CA THR A 457 -10.27 -8.67 20.84
C THR A 457 -10.09 -8.05 22.22
N GLY A 458 -9.18 -7.08 22.36
CA GLY A 458 -8.77 -6.51 23.64
C GLY A 458 -7.71 -7.35 24.37
N SER A 459 -7.78 -8.68 24.28
CA SER A 459 -6.78 -9.60 24.87
C SER A 459 -5.82 -10.18 23.82
N ARG A 460 -6.27 -10.34 22.57
CA ARG A 460 -5.45 -10.83 21.46
C ARG A 460 -5.54 -9.93 20.25
N HIS A 461 -4.46 -9.88 19.45
CA HIS A 461 -4.44 -9.09 18.22
C HIS A 461 -3.60 -9.73 17.10
N ALA A 462 -3.91 -9.42 15.85
CA ALA A 462 -3.03 -9.63 14.71
C ALA A 462 -3.51 -8.80 13.51
N LEU A 463 -2.57 -8.47 12.62
CA LEU A 463 -2.88 -8.06 11.26
C LEU A 463 -2.68 -9.28 10.35
N LEU A 464 -3.73 -9.72 9.68
CA LEU A 464 -3.74 -10.88 8.80
C LEU A 464 -3.78 -10.44 7.34
N PHE A 465 -2.95 -11.06 6.51
CA PHE A 465 -3.07 -11.02 5.05
C PHE A 465 -3.31 -12.44 4.52
N PHE A 466 -4.16 -12.56 3.52
CA PHE A 466 -4.52 -13.83 2.89
C PHE A 466 -3.90 -13.86 1.49
N ALA A 467 -2.75 -14.51 1.36
CA ALA A 467 -2.00 -14.55 0.12
C ALA A 467 -2.22 -15.84 -0.66
N GLN A 468 -2.09 -15.76 -1.98
CA GLN A 468 -1.79 -16.91 -2.83
C GLN A 468 -0.30 -16.85 -3.20
N LEU A 469 0.46 -17.88 -2.86
CA LEU A 469 1.90 -17.95 -3.14
C LEU A 469 2.18 -19.05 -4.17
N ASN A 470 2.89 -18.69 -5.25
CA ASN A 470 3.30 -19.61 -6.32
C ASN A 470 4.41 -20.54 -5.85
N GLN A 471 4.31 -21.84 -6.10
CA GLN A 471 5.28 -22.87 -5.68
C GLN A 471 5.92 -23.55 -6.90
N GLY A 472 7.08 -24.18 -6.68
CA GLY A 472 7.84 -24.87 -7.70
C GLY A 472 8.49 -23.93 -8.72
N ARG A 473 8.59 -24.36 -9.98
CA ARG A 473 9.04 -23.51 -11.09
C ARG A 473 8.07 -22.37 -11.35
N VAL A 474 8.54 -21.14 -11.19
CA VAL A 474 7.86 -19.91 -11.59
C VAL A 474 8.52 -19.36 -12.85
N ALA A 475 7.77 -19.21 -13.94
CA ALA A 475 8.31 -18.77 -15.23
C ALA A 475 7.43 -17.70 -15.88
N TYR A 476 7.96 -17.05 -16.92
CA TYR A 476 7.20 -16.20 -17.82
C TYR A 476 7.32 -16.77 -19.22
N GLU A 477 6.27 -17.42 -19.68
CA GLU A 477 6.29 -18.22 -20.91
C GLU A 477 4.94 -18.15 -21.62
N ASP A 478 4.97 -18.44 -22.93
CA ASP A 478 3.74 -18.52 -23.71
C ASP A 478 2.96 -19.75 -23.28
N ALA A 479 1.79 -19.49 -22.71
CA ALA A 479 0.90 -20.51 -22.20
C ALA A 479 -0.28 -20.74 -23.17
N GLY A 480 -0.07 -20.50 -24.47
CA GLY A 480 -1.07 -20.67 -25.53
C GLY A 480 -2.07 -19.51 -25.66
N GLN A 481 -2.01 -18.53 -24.75
CA GLN A 481 -2.80 -17.29 -24.77
C GLN A 481 -1.90 -16.05 -24.71
N GLY A 482 -0.62 -16.22 -25.03
CA GLY A 482 0.42 -15.22 -24.85
C GLY A 482 1.23 -15.45 -23.57
N ASN A 483 2.21 -14.58 -23.36
CA ASN A 483 3.14 -14.70 -22.25
C ASN A 483 2.46 -14.34 -20.93
N THR A 484 2.45 -15.29 -20.00
CA THR A 484 1.91 -15.11 -18.65
C THR A 484 2.87 -15.72 -17.63
N ILE A 485 2.61 -15.43 -16.36
CA ILE A 485 3.33 -16.08 -15.27
C ILE A 485 2.74 -17.45 -15.06
N THR A 486 3.57 -18.47 -15.14
CA THR A 486 3.21 -19.85 -14.81
C THR A 486 3.90 -20.26 -13.52
N ALA A 487 3.27 -21.16 -12.77
CA ALA A 487 3.82 -21.82 -11.60
C ALA A 487 3.45 -23.30 -11.63
N GLU A 488 4.29 -24.20 -11.09
CA GLU A 488 3.94 -25.62 -10.97
C GLU A 488 2.69 -25.83 -10.10
N SER A 489 2.54 -25.01 -9.06
CA SER A 489 1.35 -24.97 -8.22
C SER A 489 1.26 -23.62 -7.50
N SER A 490 0.16 -23.38 -6.79
CA SER A 490 0.04 -22.25 -5.89
C SER A 490 -0.70 -22.67 -4.61
N GLN A 491 -0.35 -22.05 -3.48
CA GLN A 491 -0.87 -22.40 -2.17
C GLN A 491 -1.33 -21.15 -1.43
N ALA A 492 -2.55 -21.20 -0.89
CA ALA A 492 -3.06 -20.15 -0.03
C ALA A 492 -2.31 -20.15 1.30
N HIS A 493 -2.00 -18.96 1.81
CA HIS A 493 -1.29 -18.74 3.06
C HIS A 493 -1.94 -17.64 3.89
N TRP A 494 -1.93 -17.83 5.21
CA TRP A 494 -2.21 -16.76 6.17
C TRP A 494 -0.89 -16.19 6.66
N LEU A 495 -0.72 -14.88 6.50
CA LEU A 495 0.44 -14.15 6.97
C LEU A 495 0.02 -13.30 8.17
N LEU A 496 0.52 -13.65 9.35
CA LEU A 496 0.16 -12.99 10.60
C LEU A 496 1.28 -12.05 11.01
N TYR A 497 0.95 -10.77 11.05
CA TYR A 497 1.85 -9.72 11.51
C TYR A 497 1.46 -9.32 12.93
N ASP A 498 2.49 -9.16 13.77
CA ASP A 498 2.34 -8.60 15.10
C ASP A 498 2.22 -7.07 14.99
N PRO A 499 1.09 -6.48 15.42
CA PRO A 499 0.92 -5.04 15.45
C PRO A 499 2.07 -4.31 16.16
N MET A 500 2.69 -4.91 17.17
CA MET A 500 3.79 -4.29 17.90
C MET A 500 5.05 -4.12 17.03
N ASP A 501 5.27 -4.96 16.01
CA ASP A 501 6.34 -4.74 15.05
C ASP A 501 6.09 -3.50 14.16
N LEU A 502 4.81 -3.15 13.94
CA LEU A 502 4.41 -1.96 13.18
C LEU A 502 4.59 -0.67 14.00
N VAL A 503 4.58 -0.75 15.34
CA VAL A 503 4.93 0.40 16.20
C VAL A 503 6.35 0.87 15.90
N ALA A 504 7.28 -0.08 15.70
CA ALA A 504 8.65 0.26 15.35
C ALA A 504 8.76 1.03 14.02
N VAL A 505 7.88 0.72 13.06
CA VAL A 505 7.78 1.45 11.79
C VAL A 505 7.14 2.81 11.98
N ALA A 506 6.02 2.89 12.70
CA ALA A 506 5.34 4.14 13.02
C ALA A 506 6.27 5.15 13.72
N ASN A 507 7.14 4.65 14.62
CA ASN A 507 8.14 5.44 15.34
C ASN A 507 9.42 5.71 14.52
N GLY A 508 9.52 5.22 13.28
CA GLY A 508 10.68 5.42 12.40
C GLY A 508 11.93 4.60 12.76
N SER A 509 11.86 3.71 13.76
CA SER A 509 12.96 2.84 14.17
C SER A 509 13.17 1.62 13.27
N ARG A 510 12.16 1.28 12.46
CA ARG A 510 12.21 0.21 11.45
C ARG A 510 11.63 0.73 10.14
N LYS A 511 12.15 0.25 9.01
CA LYS A 511 11.61 0.59 7.68
C LYS A 511 10.42 -0.31 7.33
N PRO A 512 9.45 0.15 6.51
CA PRO A 512 8.25 -0.62 6.18
C PRO A 512 8.49 -2.03 5.60
N TRP A 513 9.56 -2.20 4.81
CA TRP A 513 9.92 -3.51 4.23
C TRP A 513 10.69 -4.44 5.16
N GLN A 514 11.13 -3.94 6.33
CA GLN A 514 11.90 -4.75 7.26
C GLN A 514 11.00 -5.60 8.15
N VAL A 515 9.70 -5.30 8.25
CA VAL A 515 8.75 -6.11 9.03
C VAL A 515 8.47 -7.42 8.30
N ALA A 516 8.51 -8.52 9.04
CA ALA A 516 8.21 -9.85 8.55
C ALA A 516 6.98 -10.40 9.29
N PRO A 517 6.20 -11.29 8.67
CA PRO A 517 5.16 -12.01 9.38
C PRO A 517 5.78 -12.87 10.50
N ARG A 518 5.09 -12.98 11.62
CA ARG A 518 5.43 -13.89 12.71
C ARG A 518 5.10 -15.33 12.37
N GLU A 519 4.00 -15.53 11.64
CA GLU A 519 3.58 -16.82 11.13
C GLU A 519 3.22 -16.69 9.65
N VAL A 520 3.64 -17.67 8.85
CA VAL A 520 3.17 -17.89 7.49
C VAL A 520 2.72 -19.33 7.41
N VAL A 521 1.40 -19.51 7.39
CA VAL A 521 0.78 -20.83 7.54
C VAL A 521 0.07 -21.18 6.24
N PRO A 522 0.41 -22.31 5.59
CA PRO A 522 -0.36 -22.78 4.45
C PRO A 522 -1.76 -23.18 4.92
N VAL A 523 -2.79 -22.78 4.16
CA VAL A 523 -4.19 -23.07 4.46
C VAL A 523 -4.85 -23.73 3.26
N ALA A 524 -5.50 -24.86 3.50
CA ALA A 524 -6.33 -25.51 2.50
C ALA A 524 -7.80 -25.12 2.71
N TYR A 525 -8.37 -24.41 1.76
CA TYR A 525 -9.80 -24.12 1.75
C TYR A 525 -10.55 -25.24 1.03
N PRO A 526 -11.70 -25.72 1.58
CA PRO A 526 -12.58 -26.61 0.84
C PRO A 526 -13.00 -25.98 -0.50
N ALA A 527 -12.86 -26.71 -1.60
CA ALA A 527 -13.20 -26.26 -2.96
C ALA A 527 -13.69 -27.44 -3.80
N THR A 528 -14.52 -27.19 -4.82
CA THR A 528 -14.96 -28.21 -5.79
C THR A 528 -14.36 -27.96 -7.17
N GLY A 529 -14.11 -29.02 -7.94
CA GLY A 529 -13.52 -28.95 -9.27
C GLY A 529 -11.99 -28.99 -9.23
N PRO A 530 -11.32 -29.17 -10.38
CA PRO A 530 -9.86 -29.27 -10.44
C PRO A 530 -9.19 -28.01 -9.86
N SER A 531 -8.19 -28.20 -9.00
CA SER A 531 -7.29 -27.12 -8.56
C SER A 531 -6.33 -26.67 -9.66
N GLN A 532 -6.27 -27.42 -10.77
CA GLN A 532 -5.34 -27.20 -11.85
C GLN A 532 -5.83 -26.06 -12.73
N ASP A 533 -5.30 -24.88 -12.45
CA ASP A 533 -5.07 -23.91 -13.49
C ASP A 533 -3.57 -23.87 -13.78
N THR A 534 -3.13 -24.75 -14.69
CA THR A 534 -1.75 -24.81 -15.18
C THR A 534 -1.34 -23.57 -15.97
N TYR A 535 -2.28 -22.67 -16.29
CA TYR A 535 -2.06 -21.58 -17.25
C TYR A 535 -2.08 -20.18 -16.63
N SER A 536 -2.56 -20.02 -15.40
CA SER A 536 -2.46 -18.72 -14.70
C SER A 536 -2.26 -18.78 -13.19
N GLY A 537 -2.38 -19.95 -12.55
CA GLY A 537 -2.20 -20.11 -11.10
C GLY A 537 -3.14 -19.26 -10.22
N ALA A 538 -4.14 -18.59 -10.81
CA ALA A 538 -4.73 -17.36 -10.27
C ALA A 538 -6.22 -17.41 -9.91
N LEU A 539 -6.96 -18.49 -10.21
CA LEU A 539 -8.41 -18.44 -10.03
C LEU A 539 -8.84 -18.60 -8.56
N ARG A 540 -8.20 -19.49 -7.79
CA ARG A 540 -8.56 -19.74 -6.39
C ARG A 540 -7.70 -18.93 -5.44
N ARG A 541 -8.27 -17.83 -4.94
CA ARG A 541 -7.60 -16.92 -4.00
C ARG A 541 -8.62 -16.21 -3.12
N VAL A 542 -8.15 -15.71 -1.98
CA VAL A 542 -9.00 -14.88 -1.11
C VAL A 542 -8.97 -13.44 -1.63
N SER A 543 -10.14 -12.93 -2.05
CA SER A 543 -10.27 -11.55 -2.53
C SER A 543 -10.93 -10.60 -1.52
N GLY A 544 -11.46 -11.14 -0.44
CA GLY A 544 -12.15 -10.35 0.57
C GLY A 544 -12.06 -10.99 1.94
N ALA A 545 -11.93 -10.15 2.96
CA ALA A 545 -11.96 -10.59 4.34
C ALA A 545 -12.82 -9.62 5.17
N ALA A 546 -13.68 -10.17 6.00
CA ALA A 546 -14.49 -9.40 6.93
C ALA A 546 -14.42 -10.02 8.33
N TRP A 547 -14.17 -9.18 9.34
CA TRP A 547 -14.21 -9.57 10.75
C TRP A 547 -15.52 -9.11 11.37
N ASP A 548 -16.25 -10.05 11.96
CA ASP A 548 -17.39 -9.79 12.82
C ASP A 548 -16.95 -9.84 14.28
N PRO A 549 -16.74 -8.69 14.95
CA PRO A 549 -16.30 -8.67 16.33
C PRO A 549 -17.37 -9.21 17.31
N GLU A 550 -18.65 -9.15 16.95
CA GLU A 550 -19.74 -9.60 17.83
C GLU A 550 -19.84 -11.13 17.86
N GLY A 551 -19.76 -11.77 16.70
CA GLY A 551 -19.71 -13.23 16.58
C GLY A 551 -18.32 -13.83 16.72
N ALA A 552 -17.29 -13.00 16.95
CA ALA A 552 -15.87 -13.37 16.90
C ALA A 552 -15.54 -14.25 15.68
N THR A 553 -16.07 -13.88 14.51
CA THR A 553 -16.01 -14.71 13.30
C THR A 553 -15.34 -13.97 12.16
N LEU A 554 -14.34 -14.62 11.55
CA LEU A 554 -13.64 -14.20 10.35
C LEU A 554 -14.31 -14.85 9.13
N TYR A 555 -14.70 -14.03 8.16
CA TYR A 555 -15.27 -14.45 6.88
C TYR A 555 -14.30 -14.15 5.75
N LEU A 556 -14.03 -15.15 4.91
CA LEU A 556 -13.10 -15.05 3.78
C LEU A 556 -13.82 -15.38 2.47
N LEU A 557 -13.84 -14.45 1.53
CA LEU A 557 -14.33 -14.67 0.17
C LEU A 557 -13.24 -15.35 -0.65
N HIS A 558 -13.47 -16.61 -0.98
CA HIS A 558 -12.59 -17.43 -1.80
C HIS A 558 -13.14 -17.53 -3.21
N LEU A 559 -12.48 -16.83 -4.14
CA LEU A 559 -12.87 -16.78 -5.54
C LEU A 559 -12.76 -18.15 -6.20
N ASN A 560 -13.63 -18.39 -7.17
CA ASN A 560 -13.60 -19.55 -8.06
C ASN A 560 -13.46 -20.92 -7.37
N SER A 561 -14.03 -21.03 -6.17
CA SER A 561 -13.93 -22.20 -5.29
C SER A 561 -15.07 -23.19 -5.48
N ARG A 562 -16.11 -22.80 -6.23
CA ARG A 562 -17.26 -23.62 -6.57
C ARG A 562 -17.44 -23.72 -8.09
N GLU A 563 -17.51 -24.94 -8.61
CA GLU A 563 -17.93 -25.21 -9.98
C GLU A 563 -19.43 -25.49 -9.99
N GLN A 564 -20.16 -24.92 -10.93
CA GLN A 564 -21.56 -25.29 -11.13
C GLN A 564 -21.63 -26.48 -12.07
N ALA A 565 -22.33 -27.53 -11.66
CA ALA A 565 -22.48 -28.74 -12.47
C ALA A 565 -23.00 -28.40 -13.87
N GLY A 566 -22.26 -28.83 -14.89
CA GLY A 566 -22.61 -28.62 -16.29
C GLY A 566 -22.25 -27.25 -16.87
N THR A 567 -21.53 -26.40 -16.12
CA THR A 567 -20.97 -25.15 -16.65
C THR A 567 -19.46 -25.09 -16.45
N ALA A 568 -18.76 -24.34 -17.31
CA ALA A 568 -17.36 -23.98 -17.08
C ALA A 568 -17.21 -22.74 -16.18
N GLU A 569 -18.31 -22.26 -15.58
CA GLU A 569 -18.29 -21.05 -14.73
C GLU A 569 -17.87 -21.41 -13.30
N GLN A 570 -17.00 -20.55 -12.75
CA GLN A 570 -16.49 -20.69 -11.39
C GLN A 570 -17.06 -19.58 -10.51
N TYR A 571 -17.67 -20.00 -9.40
CA TYR A 571 -18.34 -19.13 -8.43
C TYR A 571 -17.61 -19.13 -7.09
N HIS A 572 -18.07 -18.27 -6.19
CA HIS A 572 -17.36 -17.93 -4.97
C HIS A 572 -18.01 -18.56 -3.74
N VAL A 573 -17.17 -18.89 -2.76
CA VAL A 573 -17.58 -19.38 -1.44
C VAL A 573 -17.05 -18.41 -0.40
N VAL A 574 -17.88 -18.10 0.60
CA VAL A 574 -17.44 -17.42 1.81
C VAL A 574 -17.20 -18.47 2.88
N HIS A 575 -15.96 -18.58 3.34
CA HIS A 575 -15.56 -19.46 4.44
C HIS A 575 -15.63 -18.71 5.76
N ALA A 576 -16.14 -19.36 6.81
CA ALA A 576 -16.27 -18.77 8.15
C ALA A 576 -15.36 -19.49 9.16
N TYR A 577 -14.66 -18.71 9.97
CA TYR A 577 -13.74 -19.17 11.00
C TYR A 577 -14.04 -18.45 12.32
N ARG A 578 -14.43 -19.18 13.36
CA ARG A 578 -14.64 -18.60 14.69
C ARG A 578 -13.33 -18.56 15.45
N LEU A 579 -13.06 -17.45 16.10
CA LEU A 579 -11.98 -17.37 17.08
C LEU A 579 -12.43 -18.07 18.38
N ASP A 580 -11.71 -19.10 18.80
CA ASP A 580 -11.93 -19.73 20.10
C ASP A 580 -11.33 -18.85 21.21
N GLY A 581 -12.10 -18.61 22.28
CA GLY A 581 -11.81 -17.64 23.36
C GLY A 581 -10.46 -17.79 24.06
#